data_AF-A0A2D6SUM3-F1
#
_entry.id   AF-A0A2D6SUM3-F1
#
_cell.length_a   1.000
_cell.length_b   1.000
_cell.length_c   1.000
_cell.angle_alpha   90.00
_cell.angle_beta   90.00
_cell.angle_gamma   90.00
#
_symmetry.space_group_name_H-M   'P 1'
#
loop_
_entity.id
_entity.type
_entity.pdbx_description
1 polymer ?
#
loop_
_entity_poly.entity_id
_entity_poly.type
_entity_poly.pdbx_seq_one_letter_code
_entity_poly.pdbx_strand_id
1 'polypeptide(L)'
;MMPANLFSAPKAAFPICVWAIVFATCWSSESAAQEKTKFYDPIEKTIAGWTVLVEPRLLEQENADVADKAFEALANHLQRIKYIVPKDRLARLMKLRIWLELDNPVLGNMQYHPARGWL
;
A
#
# COMPACT_ATOMS: atom_id res chain seq x y z
N MET A 1 -35.23 -23.37 -62.95
CA MET A 1 -36.15 -22.23 -63.19
C MET A 1 -37.23 -22.31 -62.14
N MET A 2 -37.09 -21.56 -61.04
CA MET A 2 -38.07 -21.48 -59.95
C MET A 2 -38.40 -20.00 -59.74
N PRO A 3 -39.67 -19.57 -59.85
CA PRO A 3 -40.07 -18.19 -59.66
C PRO A 3 -40.32 -17.85 -58.18
N ALA A 4 -40.21 -16.55 -57.91
CA ALA A 4 -40.60 -15.86 -56.70
C ALA A 4 -42.03 -16.20 -56.25
N ASN A 5 -42.29 -16.10 -54.93
CA ASN A 5 -43.37 -15.23 -54.45
C ASN A 5 -43.52 -15.14 -52.92
N LEU A 6 -43.80 -13.89 -52.52
CA LEU A 6 -44.68 -13.39 -51.46
C LEU A 6 -44.40 -13.75 -49.98
N PHE A 7 -43.82 -12.75 -49.30
CA PHE A 7 -44.34 -12.09 -48.09
C PHE A 7 -45.47 -12.80 -47.32
N SER A 8 -45.18 -13.17 -46.06
CA SER A 8 -46.07 -12.94 -44.92
C SER A 8 -45.25 -12.91 -43.64
N ALA A 9 -45.24 -11.78 -42.95
CA ALA A 9 -44.55 -11.59 -41.67
C ALA A 9 -45.49 -11.97 -40.51
N PRO A 10 -45.08 -12.82 -39.55
CA PRO A 10 -45.83 -13.00 -38.32
C PRO A 10 -45.54 -11.85 -37.35
N LYS A 11 -46.61 -11.16 -36.94
CA LYS A 11 -46.62 -10.17 -35.86
C LYS A 11 -46.40 -10.90 -34.54
N ALA A 12 -45.25 -10.70 -33.91
CA ALA A 12 -45.04 -11.06 -32.51
C ALA A 12 -44.86 -9.77 -31.71
N ALA A 13 -45.90 -9.40 -30.97
CA ALA A 13 -45.89 -8.35 -29.98
C ALA A 13 -44.93 -8.76 -28.87
N PHE A 14 -43.78 -8.08 -28.78
CA PHE A 14 -42.84 -8.26 -27.67
C PHE A 14 -43.34 -7.47 -26.46
N PRO A 15 -43.66 -8.12 -25.32
CA PRO A 15 -44.06 -7.42 -24.12
C PRO A 15 -42.86 -6.68 -23.52
N ILE A 16 -43.06 -5.39 -23.28
CA ILE A 16 -42.08 -4.37 -22.83
C ILE A 16 -41.54 -4.62 -21.39
N CYS A 17 -41.84 -5.74 -20.74
CA CYS A 17 -41.62 -5.89 -19.30
C CYS A 17 -40.41 -6.77 -18.89
N VAL A 18 -39.51 -7.18 -19.79
CA VAL A 18 -38.38 -8.09 -19.45
C VAL A 18 -37.00 -7.42 -19.65
N TRP A 19 -36.91 -6.11 -19.47
CA TRP A 19 -35.64 -5.36 -19.51
C TRP A 19 -35.47 -4.40 -18.33
N ALA A 20 -36.02 -4.76 -17.16
CA ALA A 20 -35.84 -3.98 -15.93
C ALA A 20 -35.36 -4.82 -14.73
N ILE A 21 -35.25 -6.15 -14.86
CA ILE A 21 -34.96 -7.04 -13.72
C ILE A 21 -33.52 -7.59 -13.74
N VAL A 22 -32.76 -7.44 -14.83
CA VAL A 22 -31.38 -7.99 -14.93
C VAL A 22 -30.30 -7.03 -14.39
N PHE A 23 -30.62 -5.76 -14.15
CA PHE A 23 -29.63 -4.75 -13.72
C PHE A 23 -29.60 -4.46 -12.21
N ALA A 24 -30.46 -5.11 -11.41
CA ALA A 24 -30.70 -4.68 -10.02
C ALA A 24 -30.08 -5.59 -8.93
N THR A 25 -29.44 -6.72 -9.27
CA THR A 25 -29.06 -7.72 -8.24
C THR A 25 -27.58 -8.04 -8.13
N CYS A 26 -26.68 -7.31 -8.79
CA CYS A 26 -25.24 -7.55 -8.64
C CYS A 26 -24.44 -6.26 -8.43
N TRP A 27 -24.83 -5.45 -7.44
CA TRP A 27 -23.91 -4.47 -6.86
C TRP A 27 -24.10 -4.38 -5.35
N SER A 28 -24.08 -5.52 -4.67
CA SER A 28 -23.74 -5.53 -3.25
C SER A 28 -22.23 -5.30 -3.15
N SER A 29 -21.83 -4.03 -3.03
CA SER A 29 -20.50 -3.68 -2.57
C SER A 29 -20.43 -4.01 -1.08
N GLU A 30 -20.09 -5.25 -0.76
CA GLU A 30 -19.69 -5.66 0.58
C GLU A 30 -18.36 -4.95 0.89
N SER A 31 -18.46 -3.71 1.36
CA SER A 31 -17.30 -2.98 1.87
C SER A 31 -16.95 -3.62 3.20
N ALA A 32 -16.17 -4.70 3.16
CA ALA A 32 -15.58 -5.29 4.34
C ALA A 32 -14.77 -4.17 5.02
N ALA A 33 -15.35 -3.62 6.08
CA ALA A 33 -14.68 -2.63 6.90
C ALA A 33 -13.45 -3.32 7.49
N GLN A 34 -12.30 -3.09 6.88
CA GLN A 34 -11.01 -3.53 7.39
C GLN A 34 -10.93 -3.07 8.85
N GLU A 35 -10.87 -4.01 9.79
CA GLU A 35 -10.59 -3.68 11.18
C GLU A 35 -9.27 -2.92 11.21
N LYS A 36 -9.34 -1.62 11.55
CA LYS A 36 -8.14 -0.80 11.69
C LYS A 36 -7.34 -1.34 12.87
N THR A 37 -6.34 -2.16 12.57
CA THR A 37 -5.32 -2.56 13.54
C THR A 37 -4.73 -1.30 14.18
N LYS A 38 -4.71 -1.26 15.52
CA LYS A 38 -4.15 -0.15 16.26
C LYS A 38 -2.67 0.01 15.89
N PHE A 39 -2.29 1.18 15.39
CA PHE A 39 -0.90 1.51 15.12
C PHE A 39 -0.13 1.62 16.44
N TYR A 40 1.11 1.11 16.48
CA TYR A 40 1.95 1.15 17.68
C TYR A 40 2.61 2.53 17.85
N ASP A 41 3.11 2.81 19.05
CA ASP A 41 3.90 4.01 19.32
C ASP A 41 5.39 3.71 19.08
N PRO A 42 6.03 4.29 18.03
CA PRO A 42 7.42 4.01 17.73
C PRO A 42 8.38 4.64 18.75
N ILE A 43 9.51 3.98 18.96
CA ILE A 43 10.61 4.44 19.81
C ILE A 43 11.61 5.19 18.96
N GLU A 44 11.87 6.45 19.29
CA GLU A 44 12.83 7.28 18.56
C GLU A 44 14.28 6.97 18.96
N LYS A 45 15.12 6.75 17.94
CA LYS A 45 16.57 6.55 18.07
C LYS A 45 17.32 7.45 17.10
N THR A 46 18.55 7.82 17.46
CA THR A 46 19.45 8.55 16.57
C THR A 46 20.50 7.61 16.01
N ILE A 47 20.54 7.44 14.67
CA ILE A 47 21.49 6.57 13.98
C ILE A 47 22.23 7.38 12.91
N ALA A 48 23.56 7.46 13.02
CA ALA A 48 24.42 8.26 12.12
C ALA A 48 24.02 9.76 11.99
N GLY A 49 23.20 10.27 12.91
CA GLY A 49 22.64 11.63 12.90
C GLY A 49 21.23 11.75 12.32
N TRP A 50 20.61 10.65 11.89
CA TRP A 50 19.21 10.60 11.48
C TRP A 50 18.29 10.19 12.62
N THR A 51 17.07 10.72 12.58
CA THR A 51 15.95 10.27 13.43
C THR A 51 15.33 9.01 12.83
N VAL A 52 15.45 7.90 13.54
CA VAL A 52 14.88 6.60 13.18
C VAL A 52 13.80 6.23 14.20
N LEU A 53 12.62 5.86 13.71
CA LEU A 53 11.46 5.45 14.47
C LEU A 53 11.37 3.94 14.42
N VAL A 54 11.57 3.31 15.57
CA VAL A 54 11.71 1.87 15.67
C VAL A 54 10.46 1.27 16.28
N GLU A 55 9.95 0.21 15.66
CA GLU A 55 8.88 -0.60 16.23
C GLU A 55 9.32 -1.24 17.56
N PRO A 56 8.52 -1.16 18.63
CA PRO A 56 8.87 -1.79 19.91
C PRO A 56 9.16 -3.29 19.83
N ARG A 57 8.45 -4.01 18.96
CA ARG A 57 8.64 -5.47 18.76
C ARG A 57 10.03 -5.82 18.25
N LEU A 58 10.64 -4.95 17.44
CA LEU A 58 12.01 -5.15 16.98
C LEU A 58 13.01 -5.09 18.14
N LEU A 59 12.69 -4.38 19.23
CA LEU A 59 13.56 -4.21 20.40
C LEU A 59 13.35 -5.29 21.48
N GLU A 60 12.45 -6.24 21.26
CA GLU A 60 12.26 -7.38 22.15
C GLU A 60 13.50 -8.29 22.13
N GLN A 61 13.79 -8.94 23.25
CA GLN A 61 15.00 -9.75 23.42
C GLN A 61 15.09 -10.91 22.40
N GLU A 62 13.93 -11.42 21.97
CA GLU A 62 13.77 -12.46 20.96
C GLU A 62 14.33 -12.04 19.59
N ASN A 63 14.32 -10.73 19.31
CA ASN A 63 14.71 -10.14 18.04
C ASN A 63 16.06 -9.41 18.07
N ALA A 64 16.80 -9.48 19.19
CA ALA A 64 18.01 -8.71 19.42
C ALA A 64 19.05 -8.89 18.29
N ASP A 65 19.30 -10.12 17.85
CA ASP A 65 20.26 -10.42 16.78
C ASP A 65 19.86 -9.78 15.43
N VAL A 66 18.57 -9.72 15.14
CA VAL A 66 18.04 -9.11 13.90
C VAL A 66 18.11 -7.60 14.01
N ALA A 67 17.75 -7.05 15.17
CA ALA A 67 17.81 -5.62 15.44
C ALA A 67 19.24 -5.09 15.30
N ASP A 68 20.22 -5.77 15.89
CA ASP A 68 21.63 -5.36 15.84
C ASP A 68 22.14 -5.34 14.38
N LYS A 69 21.87 -6.39 13.62
CA LYS A 69 22.22 -6.44 12.19
C LYS A 69 21.51 -5.35 11.38
N ALA A 70 20.24 -5.08 11.66
CA ALA A 70 19.48 -4.04 10.98
C ALA A 70 20.05 -2.66 11.28
N PHE A 71 20.41 -2.37 12.54
CA PHE A 71 21.03 -1.11 12.93
C PHE A 71 22.42 -0.93 12.33
N GLU A 72 23.24 -1.98 12.31
CA GLU A 72 24.56 -1.94 11.69
C GLU A 72 24.47 -1.64 10.18
N ALA A 73 23.62 -2.40 9.46
CA ALA A 73 23.39 -2.20 8.04
C ALA A 73 22.85 -0.78 7.75
N LEU A 74 21.84 -0.34 8.51
CA LEU A 74 21.28 1.00 8.36
C LEU A 74 22.33 2.09 8.61
N ALA A 75 23.11 1.97 9.69
CA ALA A 75 24.17 2.93 10.00
C ALA A 75 25.22 3.00 8.88
N ASN A 76 25.61 1.86 8.31
CA ASN A 76 26.54 1.80 7.18
C ASN A 76 25.99 2.57 5.96
N HIS A 77 24.76 2.28 5.55
CA HIS A 77 24.12 2.94 4.42
C HIS A 77 23.97 4.45 4.63
N LEU A 78 23.52 4.84 5.82
CA LEU A 78 23.36 6.23 6.20
C LEU A 78 24.70 6.98 6.22
N GLN A 79 25.77 6.41 6.77
CA GLN A 79 27.09 7.05 6.68
C GLN A 79 27.53 7.29 5.24
N ARG A 80 27.34 6.32 4.33
CA ARG A 80 27.69 6.49 2.91
C ARG A 80 26.93 7.64 2.25
N ILE A 81 25.66 7.82 2.58
CA ILE A 81 24.86 8.96 2.10
C ILE A 81 25.48 10.29 2.53
N LYS A 82 25.93 10.40 3.79
CA LYS A 82 26.61 11.61 4.31
C LYS A 82 27.88 11.98 3.54
N TYR A 83 28.64 11.00 3.09
CA TYR A 83 29.88 11.24 2.35
C TYR A 83 29.64 11.65 0.90
N ILE A 84 28.62 11.10 0.24
CA ILE A 84 28.39 11.27 -1.20
C ILE A 84 27.51 12.51 -1.48
N VAL A 85 26.56 12.82 -0.61
CA VAL A 85 25.58 13.88 -0.86
C VAL A 85 26.14 15.25 -0.42
N PRO A 86 26.10 16.28 -1.29
CA PRO A 86 26.50 17.63 -0.91
C PRO A 86 25.74 18.18 0.31
N LYS A 87 26.45 18.98 1.12
CA LYS A 87 26.00 19.40 2.47
C LYS A 87 24.63 20.10 2.47
N ASP A 88 24.36 20.93 1.48
CA ASP A 88 23.11 21.67 1.31
C ASP A 88 21.90 20.73 1.15
N ARG A 89 22.05 19.68 0.32
CA ARG A 89 21.00 18.67 0.09
C ARG A 89 20.90 17.69 1.24
N LEU A 90 22.03 17.31 1.82
CA LEU A 90 22.09 16.44 2.99
C LEU A 90 21.30 17.04 4.16
N ALA A 91 21.44 18.34 4.42
CA ALA A 91 20.70 19.03 5.48
C ALA A 91 19.16 18.96 5.29
N ARG A 92 18.69 18.89 4.04
CA ARG A 92 17.26 18.66 3.74
C ARG A 92 16.87 17.20 3.94
N LEU A 93 17.72 16.27 3.49
CA LEU A 93 17.47 14.84 3.58
C LEU A 93 17.44 14.34 5.03
N MET A 94 18.29 14.88 5.90
CA MET A 94 18.33 14.53 7.33
C MET A 94 17.08 14.96 8.12
N LYS A 95 16.17 15.74 7.53
CA LYS A 95 14.86 16.07 8.12
C LYS A 95 13.84 14.93 7.96
N LEU A 96 14.10 13.99 7.04
CA LEU A 96 13.22 12.85 6.84
C LEU A 96 13.35 11.88 8.01
N ARG A 97 12.20 11.42 8.50
CA ARG A 97 12.12 10.35 9.50
C ARG A 97 12.12 9.02 8.78
N ILE A 98 12.84 8.05 9.34
CA ILE A 98 12.93 6.69 8.81
C ILE A 98 12.18 5.78 9.77
N TRP A 99 11.28 4.94 9.28
CA TRP A 99 10.65 3.89 10.07
C TRP A 99 11.41 2.58 9.88
N LEU A 100 11.64 1.87 10.98
CA LEU A 100 12.24 0.55 10.98
C LEU A 100 11.34 -0.40 11.77
N GLU A 101 10.82 -1.39 11.07
CA GLU A 101 9.82 -2.33 11.56
C GLU A 101 10.36 -3.76 11.42
N LEU A 102 9.91 -4.66 12.30
CA LEU A 102 10.27 -6.07 12.22
C LEU A 102 9.54 -6.74 11.05
N ASP A 103 8.22 -6.56 11.00
CA ASP A 103 7.34 -7.07 9.96
C ASP A 103 6.06 -6.24 9.92
N ASN A 104 5.73 -5.68 8.75
CA ASN A 104 4.54 -4.85 8.58
C ASN A 104 3.43 -5.67 7.89
N PRO A 105 2.23 -5.77 8.49
CA PRO A 105 1.16 -6.64 7.97
C PRO A 105 0.55 -6.18 6.64
N VAL A 106 0.78 -4.92 6.24
CA VAL A 106 0.25 -4.31 5.01
C VAL A 106 1.36 -4.07 3.99
N LEU A 107 2.54 -3.65 4.45
CA LEU A 107 3.65 -3.20 3.61
C LEU A 107 4.78 -4.24 3.59
N GLY A 108 4.86 -5.07 2.55
CA GLY A 108 5.87 -6.13 2.44
C GLY A 108 7.26 -5.70 1.94
N ASN A 109 7.42 -4.46 1.47
CA ASN A 109 8.67 -3.94 0.90
C ASN A 109 9.06 -2.58 1.49
N MET A 110 10.33 -2.19 1.31
CA MET A 110 10.80 -0.84 1.65
C MET A 110 10.11 0.20 0.76
N GLN A 111 9.25 1.02 1.36
CA GLN A 111 8.45 2.01 0.63
C GLN A 111 8.82 3.44 1.01
N TYR A 112 8.78 4.30 0.01
CA TYR A 112 8.85 5.75 0.17
C TYR A 112 7.47 6.33 -0.07
N HIS A 113 6.93 6.99 0.95
CA HIS A 113 5.62 7.65 0.85
C HIS A 113 5.83 9.17 0.72
N PRO A 114 5.58 9.76 -0.46
CA PRO A 114 5.77 11.20 -0.66
C PRO A 114 4.72 12.05 0.06
N ALA A 115 3.62 11.44 0.50
CA ALA A 115 2.54 12.11 1.23
C ALA A 115 1.81 11.15 2.17
N ARG A 116 1.13 11.69 3.19
CA ARG A 116 0.37 10.91 4.19
C ARG A 116 -0.73 10.05 3.58
N GLY A 117 -1.36 10.48 2.48
CA GLY A 117 -2.45 9.72 1.83
C GLY A 117 -1.99 8.45 1.10
N TRP A 118 -0.71 8.12 1.16
CA TRP A 118 -0.12 6.91 0.56
C TRP A 118 0.27 5.87 1.61
N LEU A 119 0.02 6.17 2.91
CA LEU A 119 0.15 5.26 4.06
C LEU A 119 -1.21 4.63 4.38
#